data_AF-A0A2N2J0S7-F1
#
_entry.id   AF-A0A2N2J0S7-F1
#
_cell.length_a   1.000
_cell.length_b   1.000
_cell.length_c   1.000
_cell.angle_alpha   90.00
_cell.angle_beta   90.00
_cell.angle_gamma   90.00
#
_symmetry.space_group_name_H-M   'P 1'
#
loop_
_entity.id
_entity.type
_entity.pdbx_description
1 polymer ?
#
loop_
_entity_poly.entity_id
_entity_poly.type
_entity_poly.pdbx_seq_one_letter_code
_entity_poly.pdbx_strand_id
1 'polypeptide(L)'
;MKFKIFCMAIIVVVFSIPLICYSEQSDSKIKKSYQLPDSKVWEYFGHNSYYNKKALSKSSDILSVWTYTITRDQQREEMVEYLKKYDLEKSKKYQNFDHSISLYEIDCKNKQKIYKESKDYDDQENVLDHQINKDIEWTSIKPYTISEGLYKNLCAPQKKGKK
;
A
#
# COMPACT_ATOMS: atom_id res chain seq x y z
N MET A 1 -76.94 17.29 -40.91
CA MET A 1 -77.53 16.68 -39.67
C MET A 1 -76.60 15.58 -39.21
N LYS A 2 -76.04 15.48 -37.99
CA LYS A 2 -76.10 16.26 -36.75
C LYS A 2 -74.71 16.10 -36.11
N PHE A 3 -74.12 17.21 -35.66
CA PHE A 3 -72.97 17.21 -34.75
C PHE A 3 -73.41 16.63 -33.40
N LYS A 4 -72.67 15.68 -32.85
CA LYS A 4 -72.74 15.34 -31.42
C LYS A 4 -71.33 15.42 -30.84
N ILE A 5 -71.15 16.49 -30.09
CA ILE A 5 -70.10 16.71 -29.10
C ILE A 5 -70.14 15.54 -28.12
N PHE A 6 -69.00 14.91 -27.86
CA PHE A 6 -68.81 14.18 -26.62
C PHE A 6 -67.53 14.64 -25.94
N CYS A 7 -67.70 14.85 -24.64
CA CYS A 7 -66.88 15.63 -23.75
C CYS A 7 -65.44 15.13 -23.60
N MET A 8 -64.57 16.09 -23.31
CA MET A 8 -63.28 15.89 -22.71
C MET A 8 -63.31 14.88 -21.57
N ALA A 9 -62.36 13.95 -21.59
CA ALA A 9 -61.73 13.44 -20.39
C ALA A 9 -60.24 13.29 -20.69
N ILE A 10 -59.50 14.40 -20.53
CA ILE A 10 -58.04 14.36 -20.44
C ILE A 10 -57.75 13.74 -19.08
N ILE A 11 -57.49 12.43 -19.06
CA ILE A 11 -56.96 11.76 -17.88
C ILE A 11 -55.50 12.20 -17.76
N VAL A 12 -55.26 13.22 -16.94
CA VAL A 12 -53.91 13.52 -16.44
C VAL A 12 -53.57 12.38 -15.47
N VAL A 13 -52.96 11.32 -15.99
CA VAL A 13 -52.30 10.34 -15.12
C VAL A 13 -51.09 11.04 -14.54
N VAL A 14 -51.25 11.58 -13.33
CA VAL A 14 -50.14 11.96 -12.47
C VAL A 14 -49.40 10.67 -12.16
N PHE A 15 -48.44 10.31 -13.03
CA PHE A 15 -47.37 9.41 -12.66
C PHE A 15 -46.61 10.10 -11.53
N SER A 16 -47.09 9.85 -10.32
CA SER A 16 -46.31 9.95 -9.11
C SER A 16 -45.19 8.94 -9.32
N ILE A 17 -44.13 9.33 -10.02
CA ILE A 17 -42.86 8.62 -9.99
C ILE A 17 -42.45 8.78 -8.53
N PRO A 18 -42.54 7.75 -7.66
CA PRO A 18 -41.71 7.81 -6.48
C PRO A 18 -40.31 8.01 -7.04
N LEU A 19 -39.69 9.15 -6.71
CA LEU A 19 -38.24 9.22 -6.76
C LEU A 19 -37.80 8.00 -5.98
N ILE A 20 -37.45 6.93 -6.70
CA ILE A 20 -36.64 5.87 -6.16
C ILE A 20 -35.34 6.62 -5.92
N CYS A 21 -35.21 7.17 -4.72
CA CYS A 21 -33.94 7.52 -4.15
C CYS A 21 -33.12 6.26 -4.32
N TYR A 22 -32.23 6.26 -5.31
CA TYR A 22 -31.06 5.42 -5.28
C TYR A 22 -30.39 5.79 -3.96
N SER A 23 -30.66 5.00 -2.91
CA SER A 23 -29.76 4.96 -1.79
C SER A 23 -28.42 4.56 -2.42
N GLU A 24 -27.47 5.50 -2.42
CA GLU A 24 -26.06 5.14 -2.54
C GLU A 24 -25.86 3.97 -1.58
N GLN A 25 -25.70 2.78 -2.14
CA GLN A 25 -25.08 1.68 -1.46
C GLN A 25 -23.65 2.17 -1.26
N SER A 26 -23.45 2.92 -0.17
CA SER A 26 -22.13 3.14 0.38
C SER A 26 -21.68 1.73 0.72
N ASP A 27 -20.92 1.15 -0.20
CA ASP A 27 -20.05 0.05 0.11
C ASP A 27 -19.23 0.53 1.30
N SER A 28 -19.69 0.16 2.49
CA SER A 28 -18.92 0.17 3.71
C SER A 28 -17.75 -0.77 3.44
N LYS A 29 -16.75 -0.25 2.72
CA LYS A 29 -15.42 -0.84 2.66
C LYS A 29 -15.00 -0.93 4.10
N ILE A 30 -15.11 -2.13 4.65
CA ILE A 30 -14.59 -2.48 5.96
C ILE A 30 -13.15 -1.99 5.94
N LYS A 31 -12.90 -0.88 6.64
CA LYS A 31 -11.59 -0.24 6.65
C LYS A 31 -10.68 -1.23 7.36
N LYS A 32 -9.93 -2.04 6.60
CA LYS A 32 -9.03 -3.03 7.19
C LYS A 32 -8.11 -2.28 8.13
N SER A 33 -8.17 -2.64 9.42
CA SER A 33 -7.32 -2.06 10.44
C SER A 33 -5.94 -2.67 10.28
N TYR A 34 -5.01 -1.93 9.69
CA TYR A 34 -3.62 -2.38 9.58
C TYR A 34 -2.96 -2.40 10.95
N GLN A 35 -2.21 -3.48 11.23
CA GLN A 35 -1.39 -3.54 12.43
C GLN A 35 -0.17 -2.64 12.24
N LEU A 36 -0.06 -1.61 13.07
CA LEU A 36 1.13 -0.75 13.06
C LEU A 36 2.29 -1.48 13.75
N PRO A 37 3.51 -1.40 13.20
CA PRO A 37 4.67 -1.99 13.85
C PRO A 37 5.00 -1.25 15.16
N ASP A 38 5.60 -1.96 16.14
CA ASP A 38 5.96 -1.38 17.44
C ASP A 38 6.83 -0.12 17.26
N SER A 39 6.30 1.04 17.65
CA SER A 39 6.96 2.33 17.53
C SER A 39 8.23 2.46 18.38
N LYS A 40 8.44 1.56 19.35
CA LYS A 40 9.71 1.45 20.09
C LYS A 40 10.83 0.86 19.23
N VAL A 41 10.50 0.07 18.20
CA VAL A 41 11.46 -0.60 17.30
C VAL A 41 11.50 0.05 15.93
N TRP A 42 10.36 0.49 15.43
CA TRP A 42 10.18 0.95 14.06
C TRP A 42 9.91 2.46 14.01
N GLU A 43 10.59 3.18 13.11
CA GLU A 43 10.40 4.61 12.88
C GLU A 43 9.95 4.88 11.45
N TYR A 44 8.89 5.67 11.30
CA TYR A 44 8.29 6.00 10.01
C TYR A 44 9.24 6.82 9.14
N PHE A 45 9.33 6.48 7.85
CA PHE A 45 10.11 7.26 6.87
C PHE A 45 9.38 7.60 5.57
N GLY A 46 8.13 7.16 5.39
CA GLY A 46 7.31 7.52 4.22
C GLY A 46 6.46 6.37 3.69
N HIS A 47 5.31 6.67 3.07
CA HIS A 47 4.49 5.71 2.30
C HIS A 47 4.14 4.39 3.03
N ASN A 48 3.74 4.48 4.30
CA ASN A 48 3.51 3.33 5.19
C ASN A 48 4.74 2.44 5.43
N SER A 49 5.94 2.97 5.20
CA SER A 49 7.19 2.29 5.46
C SER A 49 7.89 2.84 6.71
N TYR A 50 8.53 1.92 7.42
CA TYR A 50 9.23 2.14 8.68
C TYR A 50 10.60 1.47 8.63
N TYR A 51 11.60 2.02 9.30
CA TYR A 51 12.90 1.39 9.44
C TYR A 51 13.13 0.97 10.88
N ASN A 52 13.88 -0.11 11.09
CA ASN A 52 14.22 -0.58 12.41
C ASN A 52 15.32 0.32 12.99
N LYS A 53 14.98 1.18 13.96
CA LYS A 53 15.93 2.12 14.57
C LYS A 53 16.85 1.48 15.62
N LYS A 54 16.56 0.25 16.04
CA LYS A 54 17.35 -0.49 17.05
C LYS A 54 18.37 -1.44 16.43
N ALA A 55 18.11 -1.94 15.23
CA ALA A 55 18.95 -2.91 14.53
C ALA A 55 19.60 -2.29 13.28
N LEU A 56 20.20 -1.12 13.45
CA LEU A 56 21.04 -0.49 12.43
C LEU A 56 22.48 -0.97 12.61
N SER A 57 23.08 -1.50 11.55
CA SER A 57 24.53 -1.75 11.52
C SER A 57 25.20 -0.79 10.55
N LYS A 58 26.42 -0.37 10.88
CA LYS A 58 27.22 0.57 10.10
C LYS A 58 28.60 -0.02 9.86
N SER A 59 29.03 0.00 8.60
CA SER A 59 30.39 -0.32 8.18
C SER A 59 30.88 0.80 7.27
N SER A 60 31.81 1.64 7.77
CA SER A 60 32.23 2.86 7.06
C SER A 60 31.02 3.75 6.72
N ASP A 61 30.86 4.16 5.45
CA ASP A 61 29.74 4.95 4.94
C ASP A 61 28.51 4.11 4.55
N ILE A 62 28.57 2.79 4.73
CA ILE A 62 27.48 1.87 4.39
C ILE A 62 26.66 1.52 5.64
N LEU A 63 25.35 1.69 5.55
CA LEU A 63 24.37 1.29 6.56
C LEU A 63 23.59 0.05 6.09
N SER A 64 23.44 -0.94 6.95
CA SER A 64 22.45 -2.01 6.74
C SER A 64 21.24 -1.78 7.64
N VAL A 65 20.05 -1.89 7.06
CA VAL A 65 18.79 -1.56 7.74
C VAL A 65 17.65 -2.44 7.28
N TRP A 66 16.88 -2.91 8.25
CA TRP A 66 15.59 -3.55 8.01
C TRP A 66 14.49 -2.51 7.87
N THR A 67 13.62 -2.70 6.89
CA THR A 67 12.41 -1.89 6.68
C THR A 67 11.16 -2.73 6.75
N TYR A 68 10.09 -2.18 7.30
CA TYR A 68 8.75 -2.76 7.36
C TYR A 68 7.83 -1.90 6.51
N THR A 69 7.09 -2.47 5.56
CA THR A 69 6.13 -1.74 4.73
C THR A 69 4.75 -2.38 4.83
N ILE A 70 3.76 -1.60 5.27
CA ILE A 70 2.35 -2.04 5.31
C ILE A 70 1.78 -1.99 3.90
N THR A 71 1.20 -3.11 3.46
CA THR A 71 0.52 -3.25 2.18
C THR A 71 -0.89 -2.66 2.24
N ARG A 72 -1.18 -1.73 1.34
CA ARG A 72 -2.54 -1.17 1.20
C ARG A 72 -3.43 -2.11 0.40
N ASP A 73 -4.74 -1.98 0.57
CA ASP A 73 -5.74 -2.82 -0.10
C ASP A 73 -5.55 -2.84 -1.63
N GLN A 74 -5.38 -1.66 -2.25
CA GLN A 74 -5.11 -1.57 -3.69
C GLN A 74 -3.84 -2.32 -4.11
N GLN A 75 -2.75 -2.19 -3.36
CA GLN A 75 -1.49 -2.87 -3.69
C GLN A 75 -1.62 -4.38 -3.56
N ARG A 76 -2.39 -4.85 -2.57
CA ARG A 76 -2.70 -6.26 -2.40
C ARG A 76 -3.56 -6.79 -3.56
N GLU A 77 -4.61 -6.06 -3.94
CA GLU A 77 -5.47 -6.42 -5.07
C GLU A 77 -4.67 -6.51 -6.37
N GLU A 78 -3.81 -5.52 -6.65
CA GLU A 78 -2.92 -5.51 -7.82
C GLU A 78 -1.96 -6.70 -7.80
N MET A 79 -1.38 -7.03 -6.64
CA MET A 79 -0.48 -8.19 -6.49
C MET A 79 -1.21 -9.51 -6.74
N VAL A 80 -2.40 -9.69 -6.14
CA VAL A 80 -3.22 -10.89 -6.33
C VAL A 80 -3.58 -11.07 -7.81
N GLU A 81 -4.02 -10.00 -8.47
CA GLU A 81 -4.41 -10.04 -9.89
C GLU A 81 -3.21 -10.30 -10.82
N TYR A 82 -2.05 -9.73 -10.50
CA TYR A 82 -0.80 -10.04 -11.20
C TYR A 82 -0.45 -11.53 -11.04
N LEU A 83 -0.49 -12.05 -9.82
CA LEU A 83 -0.13 -13.44 -9.53
C LEU A 83 -1.08 -14.45 -10.16
N LYS A 84 -2.39 -14.16 -10.27
CA LYS A 84 -3.35 -15.06 -10.95
C LYS A 84 -2.94 -15.44 -12.37
N LYS A 85 -2.19 -14.55 -13.06
CA LYS A 85 -1.75 -14.77 -14.44
C LYS A 85 -0.62 -15.79 -14.56
N TYR A 86 0.15 -16.01 -13.49
CA TYR A 86 1.40 -16.79 -13.54
C TYR A 86 1.43 -17.93 -12.51
N ASP A 87 0.82 -17.74 -11.35
CA ASP A 87 0.79 -18.71 -10.25
C ASP A 87 -0.50 -18.54 -9.42
N LEU A 88 -1.49 -19.38 -9.74
CA LEU A 88 -2.79 -19.34 -9.09
C LEU A 88 -2.71 -19.67 -7.60
N GLU A 89 -1.85 -20.62 -7.19
CA GLU A 89 -1.72 -21.00 -5.78
C GLU A 89 -1.04 -19.89 -4.97
N LYS A 90 -0.02 -19.25 -5.53
CA LYS A 90 0.59 -18.06 -4.90
C LYS A 90 -0.40 -16.90 -4.81
N SER A 91 -1.24 -16.70 -5.84
CA SER A 91 -2.28 -15.65 -5.78
C SER A 91 -3.27 -15.83 -4.62
N LYS A 92 -3.64 -17.08 -4.29
CA LYS A 92 -4.53 -17.38 -3.16
C LYS A 92 -3.87 -17.01 -1.83
N LYS A 93 -2.58 -17.34 -1.66
CA LYS A 93 -1.81 -16.99 -0.46
C LYS A 93 -1.75 -15.48 -0.23
N TYR A 94 -1.61 -14.69 -1.29
CA TYR A 94 -1.51 -13.24 -1.22
C TYR A 94 -2.84 -12.50 -0.97
N GLN A 95 -3.97 -13.21 -0.88
CA GLN A 95 -5.27 -12.60 -0.54
C GLN A 95 -5.27 -11.90 0.81
N ASN A 96 -4.41 -12.35 1.73
CA ASN A 96 -4.25 -11.76 3.07
C ASN A 96 -2.92 -11.01 3.24
N PHE A 97 -2.22 -10.68 2.16
CA PHE A 97 -0.92 -9.98 2.22
C PHE A 97 -1.01 -8.68 3.03
N ASP A 98 -0.28 -8.62 4.13
CA ASP A 98 -0.39 -7.53 5.10
C ASP A 98 0.81 -6.60 5.05
N HIS A 99 2.02 -7.16 5.05
CA HIS A 99 3.23 -6.36 5.08
C HIS A 99 4.45 -7.12 4.54
N SER A 100 5.50 -6.37 4.23
CA SER A 100 6.81 -6.91 3.89
C SER A 100 7.90 -6.38 4.81
N ILE A 101 8.87 -7.24 5.11
CA ILE A 101 10.10 -6.90 5.82
C ILE A 101 11.27 -7.09 4.86
N SER A 102 12.04 -6.03 4.61
CA SER A 102 13.12 -6.01 3.61
C SER A 102 14.42 -5.51 4.21
N LEU A 103 15.54 -6.11 3.81
CA LEU A 103 16.89 -5.68 4.18
C LEU A 103 17.50 -4.86 3.04
N TYR A 104 17.97 -3.67 3.38
CA TYR A 104 18.72 -2.80 2.48
C TYR A 104 20.12 -2.53 3.02
N GLU A 105 21.07 -2.38 2.11
CA GLU A 105 22.33 -1.67 2.35
C GLU A 105 22.27 -0.31 1.64
N ILE A 106 22.77 0.73 2.30
CA ILE A 106 22.73 2.11 1.81
C ILE A 106 24.13 2.70 1.94
N ASP A 107 24.72 3.10 0.81
CA ASP A 107 25.93 3.89 0.78
C ASP A 107 25.55 5.37 0.93
N CYS A 108 25.78 5.91 2.12
CA CYS A 108 25.43 7.29 2.45
C CYS A 108 26.25 8.31 1.66
N LYS A 109 27.50 7.96 1.30
CA LYS A 109 28.44 8.84 0.60
C LYS A 109 28.09 8.94 -0.87
N ASN A 110 27.81 7.82 -1.51
CA ASN A 110 27.51 7.75 -2.95
C ASN A 110 26.01 7.86 -3.27
N LYS A 111 25.13 7.89 -2.24
CA LYS A 111 23.66 7.92 -2.39
C LYS A 111 23.17 6.72 -3.24
N GLN A 112 23.67 5.54 -2.91
CA GLN A 112 23.32 4.27 -3.57
C GLN A 112 22.70 3.30 -2.56
N LYS A 113 21.97 2.31 -3.08
CA LYS A 113 21.39 1.24 -2.28
C LYS A 113 21.53 -0.12 -2.95
N ILE A 114 21.50 -1.15 -2.13
CA ILE A 114 21.28 -2.55 -2.50
C ILE A 114 20.06 -3.05 -1.75
N TYR A 115 19.21 -3.80 -2.45
CA TYR A 115 18.21 -4.67 -1.84
C TYR A 115 18.79 -6.07 -1.68
N LYS A 116 18.79 -6.60 -0.45
CA LYS A 116 19.43 -7.89 -0.12
C LYS A 116 18.41 -9.02 -0.02
N GLU A 117 17.30 -8.78 0.66
CA GLU A 117 16.24 -9.77 0.85
C GLU A 117 14.92 -9.11 1.25
N SER A 118 13.81 -9.82 1.02
CA SER A 118 12.52 -9.52 1.64
C SER A 118 11.76 -10.78 2.00
N LYS A 119 10.92 -10.63 3.01
CA LYS A 119 9.90 -11.60 3.40
C LYS A 119 8.55 -10.90 3.38
N ASP A 120 7.59 -11.55 2.76
CA ASP A 120 6.20 -11.10 2.70
C ASP A 120 5.38 -11.90 3.70
N TYR A 121 4.47 -11.24 4.41
CA TYR A 121 3.68 -11.84 5.47
C TYR A 121 2.17 -11.59 5.26
N ASP A 122 1.35 -12.54 5.70
CA ASP A 122 -0.08 -12.28 5.89
C ASP A 122 -0.36 -11.59 7.22
N ASP A 123 -1.65 -11.29 7.46
CA ASP A 123 -2.14 -10.66 8.70
C ASP A 123 -2.11 -11.58 9.93
N GLN A 124 -1.60 -12.81 9.79
CA GLN A 124 -1.37 -13.77 10.86
C GLN A 124 0.12 -14.03 11.09
N GLU A 125 1.01 -13.22 10.51
CA GLU A 125 2.47 -13.35 10.58
C GLU A 125 3.01 -14.64 9.91
N ASN A 126 2.24 -15.29 9.02
CA ASN A 126 2.75 -16.40 8.22
C ASN A 126 3.55 -15.87 7.04
N VAL A 127 4.68 -16.50 6.76
CA VAL A 127 5.51 -16.16 5.59
C VAL A 127 4.82 -16.62 4.30
N LEU A 128 4.54 -15.68 3.41
CA LEU A 128 3.97 -15.92 2.10
C LEU A 128 5.06 -16.20 1.05
N ASP A 129 6.16 -15.46 1.14
CA ASP A 129 7.31 -15.60 0.25
C ASP A 129 8.59 -15.10 0.93
N HIS A 130 9.73 -15.60 0.45
CA HIS A 130 11.04 -15.16 0.88
C HIS A 130 11.97 -15.06 -0.33
N GLN A 131 12.39 -13.84 -0.62
CA GLN A 131 13.24 -13.53 -1.76
C GLN A 131 14.61 -13.08 -1.24
N ILE A 132 15.65 -13.73 -1.73
CA ILE A 132 17.04 -13.33 -1.50
C ILE A 132 17.58 -12.85 -2.84
N ASN A 133 18.03 -11.60 -2.89
CA ASN A 133 18.65 -11.07 -4.08
C ASN A 133 20.08 -11.62 -4.23
N LYS A 134 20.27 -12.47 -5.24
CA LYS A 134 21.58 -13.03 -5.58
C LYS A 134 22.44 -12.08 -6.41
N ASP A 135 21.79 -11.20 -7.18
CA ASP A 135 22.44 -10.25 -8.07
C ASP A 135 22.53 -8.90 -7.37
N ILE A 136 23.57 -8.78 -6.54
CA ILE A 136 23.81 -7.61 -5.71
C ILE A 136 24.43 -6.49 -6.55
N GLU A 137 23.59 -5.58 -7.04
CA GLU A 137 24.03 -4.38 -7.76
C GLU A 137 23.68 -3.10 -6.97
N TRP A 138 24.66 -2.20 -6.86
CA TRP A 138 24.43 -0.86 -6.31
C TRP A 138 23.62 -0.03 -7.28
N THR A 139 22.48 0.46 -6.81
CA THR A 139 21.58 1.32 -7.60
C THR A 139 21.49 2.72 -6.99
N SER A 140 21.55 3.74 -7.84
CA SER A 140 21.42 5.13 -7.40
C SER A 140 20.03 5.40 -6.80
N ILE A 141 20.00 6.08 -5.65
CA ILE A 141 18.75 6.45 -4.98
C ILE A 141 18.15 7.67 -5.70
N LYS A 142 17.09 7.42 -6.47
CA LYS A 142 16.38 8.45 -7.24
C LYS A 142 15.61 9.41 -6.32
N PRO A 143 15.57 10.73 -6.63
CA PRO A 143 14.73 11.69 -5.93
C PRO A 143 13.24 11.33 -5.95
N TYR A 144 12.50 11.80 -4.95
CA TYR A 144 11.04 11.62 -4.84
C TYR A 144 10.59 10.14 -4.77
N THR A 145 11.48 9.26 -4.32
CA THR A 145 11.17 7.84 -4.10
C THR A 145 11.14 7.52 -2.61
N ILE A 146 10.48 6.41 -2.26
CA ILE A 146 10.47 5.85 -0.89
C ILE A 146 11.90 5.66 -0.37
N SER A 147 12.82 5.21 -1.24
CA SER A 147 14.23 5.02 -0.88
C SER A 147 14.97 6.33 -0.60
N GLU A 148 14.58 7.44 -1.23
CA GLU A 148 15.11 8.75 -0.84
C GLU A 148 14.63 9.15 0.55
N GLY A 149 13.37 8.84 0.89
CA GLY A 149 12.85 9.01 2.26
C GLY A 149 13.72 8.30 3.29
N LEU A 150 14.05 7.02 3.03
CA LEU A 150 14.94 6.24 3.89
C LEU A 150 16.34 6.88 4.01
N TYR A 151 16.95 7.26 2.88
CA TYR A 151 18.25 7.94 2.84
C TYR A 151 18.26 9.24 3.66
N LYS A 152 17.23 10.09 3.49
CA LYS A 152 17.10 11.35 4.23
C LYS A 152 16.99 11.13 5.74
N ASN A 153 16.36 10.04 6.17
CA ASN A 153 16.25 9.73 7.60
C ASN A 153 17.55 9.16 8.19
N LEU A 154 18.31 8.38 7.43
CA LEU A 154 19.49 7.66 7.94
C LEU A 154 20.82 8.36 7.68
N CYS A 155 21.02 8.91 6.49
CA CYS A 155 22.30 9.46 6.03
C CYS A 155 22.37 10.98 6.13
N ALA A 156 21.24 11.67 6.03
CA ALA A 156 21.16 13.13 6.08
C ALA A 156 19.99 13.59 6.98
N PRO A 157 19.94 13.13 8.25
CA PRO A 157 18.81 13.41 9.12
C PRO A 157 18.59 14.92 9.22
N GLN A 158 17.41 15.38 8.79
CA GLN A 158 17.02 16.75 9.03
C GLN A 158 17.04 16.98 10.55
N LYS A 159 17.73 18.02 11.01
CA LYS A 159 17.69 18.43 12.42
C LYS A 159 16.21 18.63 12.77
N LYS A 160 15.61 17.67 13.49
CA LYS A 160 14.27 17.83 14.05
C LYS A 160 14.36 19.06 14.95
N GLY A 161 13.78 20.17 14.52
CA GLY A 161 13.72 21.38 15.33
C GLY A 161 13.13 20.98 16.67
N LYS A 162 13.84 21.28 17.76
CA LYS A 162 13.33 21.11 19.12
C LYS A 162 11.99 21.84 19.17
N LYS A 163 10.89 21.09 19.26
CA LYS A 163 9.60 21.63 19.68
C LYS A 163 9.57 21.60 21.21
#